data_AF-A0A1Y2VR75-F1
#
_entry.id   AF-A0A1Y2VR75-F1
#
_cell.length_a   1.000
_cell.length_b   1.000
_cell.length_c   1.000
_cell.angle_alpha   90.00
_cell.angle_beta   90.00
_cell.angle_gamma   90.00
#
_symmetry.space_group_name_H-M   'P 1'
#
loop_
_entity.id
_entity.type
_entity.pdbx_description
1 polymer ?
#
loop_
_entity_poly.entity_id
_entity_poly.type
_entity_poly.pdbx_seq_one_letter_code
_entity_poly.pdbx_strand_id
1 'polypeptide(L)'
;MVRFSILATLAIALPALATPTPIQPDPSGDKNVGNGQGVQFIGGQCESSADCASTCCAVVTGQNFGLCSGLGAQFQAGKAGCGFGDGGASAAGNGTAAN
;
A
#
# COMPACT_ATOMS: atom_id res chain seq x y z
N MET A 1 -56.02 -9.29 -28.56
CA MET A 1 -55.78 -7.85 -28.84
C MET A 1 -56.21 -7.10 -27.59
N VAL A 2 -55.54 -6.10 -27.00
CA VAL A 2 -54.27 -5.36 -27.21
C VAL A 2 -53.99 -4.58 -25.90
N ARG A 3 -52.79 -4.39 -25.33
CA ARG A 3 -51.43 -5.01 -25.43
C ARG A 3 -50.83 -5.02 -23.99
N PHE A 4 -49.77 -5.81 -23.74
CA PHE A 4 -48.95 -5.68 -22.52
C PHE A 4 -47.97 -4.50 -22.65
N SER A 5 -48.27 -3.36 -22.04
CA SER A 5 -47.38 -2.19 -22.03
C SER A 5 -46.37 -2.27 -20.89
N ILE A 6 -45.39 -3.17 -21.04
CA ILE A 6 -44.24 -3.28 -20.14
C ILE A 6 -43.27 -2.16 -20.48
N LEU A 7 -43.21 -1.12 -19.62
CA LEU A 7 -42.15 -0.10 -19.64
C LEU A 7 -41.60 0.10 -18.23
N ALA A 8 -41.04 -0.98 -17.67
CA ALA A 8 -40.15 -0.89 -16.52
C ALA A 8 -38.82 -0.29 -17.00
N THR A 9 -38.69 1.04 -16.91
CA THR A 9 -37.43 1.75 -17.16
C THR A 9 -36.45 1.48 -16.01
N LEU A 10 -35.88 0.28 -15.98
CA LEU A 10 -34.76 -0.07 -15.12
C LEU A 10 -33.54 0.72 -15.58
N ALA A 11 -33.30 1.86 -14.96
CA ALA A 11 -32.08 2.64 -15.16
C ALA A 11 -30.90 1.78 -14.69
N ILE A 12 -30.15 1.22 -15.65
CA ILE A 12 -28.97 0.40 -15.37
C ILE A 12 -27.92 1.31 -14.74
N ALA A 13 -27.70 1.16 -13.44
CA ALA A 13 -26.62 1.82 -12.73
C ALA A 13 -25.29 1.42 -13.39
N LEU A 14 -24.48 2.41 -13.79
CA LEU A 14 -23.15 2.15 -14.30
C LEU A 14 -22.36 1.38 -13.23
N PRO A 15 -21.81 0.19 -13.54
CA PRO A 15 -20.77 -0.36 -12.70
C PRO A 15 -19.58 0.59 -12.82
N ALA A 16 -19.29 1.33 -11.75
CA ALA A 16 -18.02 2.01 -11.66
C ALA A 16 -16.94 0.92 -11.72
N LEU A 17 -16.18 0.88 -12.82
CA LEU A 17 -15.00 0.02 -12.88
C LEU A 17 -14.04 0.53 -11.81
N ALA A 18 -14.02 -0.15 -10.67
CA ALA A 18 -13.05 0.06 -9.61
C ALA A 18 -11.69 -0.42 -10.10
N THR A 19 -11.08 0.33 -11.01
CA THR A 19 -9.66 0.23 -11.31
C THR A 19 -8.92 0.44 -9.99
N PRO A 20 -8.07 -0.50 -9.55
CA PRO A 20 -7.36 -0.34 -8.29
C PRO A 20 -6.55 0.95 -8.37
N THR A 21 -6.89 1.92 -7.51
CA THR A 21 -6.13 3.17 -7.41
C THR A 21 -4.70 2.81 -7.04
N PRO A 22 -3.68 3.32 -7.76
CA PRO A 22 -2.30 3.04 -7.40
C PRO A 22 -2.07 3.50 -5.96
N ILE A 23 -1.41 2.67 -5.16
CA ILE A 23 -0.94 3.09 -3.84
C ILE A 23 0.08 4.19 -4.09
N GLN A 24 -0.19 5.41 -3.64
CA GLN A 24 0.69 6.56 -3.76
C GLN A 24 1.30 6.87 -2.39
N PRO A 25 2.56 7.36 -2.33
CA PRO A 25 3.12 7.87 -1.09
C PRO A 25 2.40 9.10 -0.57
N ASP A 26 2.48 9.34 0.73
CA ASP A 26 2.10 10.62 1.32
C ASP A 26 3.11 11.73 0.92
N PRO A 27 2.67 12.79 0.21
CA PRO A 27 3.56 13.80 -0.34
C PRO A 27 4.16 14.74 0.72
N SER A 28 3.66 14.73 1.96
CA SER A 28 4.27 15.47 3.08
C SER A 28 5.66 14.92 3.43
N GLY A 29 5.89 13.65 3.07
CA GLY A 29 7.12 12.92 3.30
C GLY A 29 8.18 13.02 2.20
N ASP A 30 7.86 13.51 0.99
CA ASP A 30 8.76 13.43 -0.19
C ASP A 30 10.15 14.04 0.08
N LYS A 31 10.22 15.14 0.84
CA LYS A 31 11.48 15.79 1.23
C LYS A 31 12.36 15.00 2.21
N ASN A 32 11.91 13.85 2.72
CA ASN A 32 12.68 13.02 3.66
C ASN A 32 12.98 11.61 3.13
N VAL A 33 12.68 11.31 1.87
CA VAL A 33 12.94 9.98 1.28
C VAL A 33 14.45 9.75 1.16
N GLY A 34 14.93 8.56 1.55
CA GLY A 34 16.33 8.15 1.40
C GLY A 34 17.34 8.93 2.26
N ASN A 35 16.90 9.63 3.30
CA ASN A 35 17.80 10.41 4.18
C ASN A 35 18.23 9.67 5.46
N GLY A 36 17.62 8.53 5.78
CA GLY A 36 17.96 7.68 6.92
C GLY A 36 17.67 8.29 8.30
N GLN A 37 16.90 9.38 8.40
CA GLN A 37 16.70 10.14 9.64
C GLN A 37 15.56 9.61 10.52
N GLY A 38 14.84 8.56 10.13
CA GLY A 38 13.72 8.00 10.87
C GLY A 38 12.51 8.94 11.01
N VAL A 39 12.34 9.90 10.08
CA VAL A 39 11.29 10.93 10.14
C VAL A 39 10.09 10.67 9.22
N GLN A 40 10.11 9.60 8.42
CA GLN A 40 8.96 9.24 7.59
C GLN A 40 7.85 8.56 8.38
N PHE A 41 6.63 9.06 8.19
CA PHE A 41 5.40 8.53 8.77
C PHE A 41 4.86 7.35 7.95
N ILE A 42 3.91 6.60 8.52
CA ILE A 42 3.21 5.52 7.83
C ILE A 42 2.56 6.03 6.54
N GLY A 43 2.82 5.35 5.43
CA GLY A 43 2.37 5.79 4.11
C GLY A 43 3.31 6.75 3.37
N GLY A 44 4.34 7.30 4.04
CA GLY A 44 5.42 8.01 3.35
C GLY A 44 6.31 7.07 2.54
N GLN A 45 6.88 7.55 1.43
CA GLN A 45 7.86 6.78 0.66
C GLN A 45 9.15 6.56 1.47
N CYS A 46 9.84 5.46 1.19
CA CYS A 46 11.12 5.12 1.80
C CYS A 46 11.96 4.30 0.82
N GLU A 47 13.28 4.46 0.91
CA GLU A 47 14.27 3.66 0.19
C GLU A 47 14.91 2.64 1.13
N SER A 48 15.00 2.98 2.42
CA SER A 48 15.52 2.09 3.47
C SER A 48 14.64 2.13 4.70
N SER A 49 14.73 1.07 5.51
CA SER A 49 14.02 0.98 6.80
C SER A 49 14.45 2.05 7.81
N ALA A 50 15.63 2.66 7.61
CA ALA A 50 16.11 3.81 8.39
C ALA A 50 15.37 5.13 8.10
N ASP A 51 14.65 5.27 6.97
CA ASP A 51 13.86 6.47 6.68
C ASP A 51 12.63 6.57 7.60
N CYS A 52 12.08 5.41 7.98
CA CYS A 52 10.79 5.27 8.66
C CYS A 52 10.90 5.40 10.18
N ALA A 53 10.05 6.24 10.78
CA ALA A 53 9.89 6.32 12.24
C ALA A 53 9.46 4.98 12.86
N SER A 54 8.78 4.13 12.06
CA SER A 54 8.36 2.78 12.44
C SER A 54 9.38 1.68 12.12
N THR A 55 10.60 2.06 11.71
CA THR A 55 11.74 1.17 11.37
C THR A 55 11.45 0.05 10.36
N CYS A 56 10.35 0.16 9.63
CA CYS A 56 9.90 -0.76 8.59
C CYS A 56 9.57 0.02 7.32
N CYS A 57 10.46 -0.08 6.33
CA CYS A 57 10.14 0.28 4.95
C CYS A 57 9.61 -0.97 4.26
N ALA A 58 8.34 -0.98 3.85
CA ALA A 58 7.69 -2.18 3.32
C ALA A 58 7.58 -2.13 1.80
N VAL A 59 8.04 -3.21 1.15
CA VAL A 59 7.98 -3.38 -0.31
C VAL A 59 6.53 -3.51 -0.77
N VAL A 60 6.14 -2.84 -1.85
CA VAL A 60 4.77 -2.90 -2.40
C VAL A 60 4.75 -3.64 -3.72
N THR A 61 3.93 -4.68 -3.81
CA THR A 61 3.83 -5.53 -4.99
C THR A 61 3.35 -4.73 -6.19
N GLY A 62 4.15 -4.70 -7.26
CA GLY A 62 3.85 -3.96 -8.48
C GLY A 62 4.20 -2.47 -8.45
N GLN A 63 4.92 -2.00 -7.43
CA GLN A 63 5.50 -0.66 -7.36
C GLN A 63 7.03 -0.71 -7.24
N ASN A 64 7.71 0.32 -7.73
CA ASN A 64 9.17 0.43 -7.68
C ASN A 64 9.67 1.24 -6.46
N PHE A 65 8.90 1.27 -5.36
CA PHE A 65 9.22 2.05 -4.17
C PHE A 65 8.63 1.41 -2.91
N GLY A 66 9.25 1.71 -1.76
CA GLY A 66 8.73 1.31 -0.46
C GLY A 66 7.76 2.33 0.13
N LEU A 67 6.84 1.86 0.98
CA LEU A 67 6.14 2.74 1.91
C LEU A 67 6.42 2.33 3.35
N CYS A 68 6.63 3.31 4.22
CA CYS A 68 6.75 3.07 5.65
C CYS A 68 5.47 2.41 6.18
N SER A 69 5.63 1.29 6.88
CA SER A 69 4.52 0.53 7.45
C SER A 69 4.69 0.31 8.94
N GLY A 70 3.57 0.13 9.64
CA GLY A 70 3.61 -0.41 10.98
C GLY A 70 4.01 -1.88 10.91
N LEU A 71 4.74 -2.37 11.92
CA LEU A 71 5.24 -3.75 11.96
C LEU A 71 4.08 -4.77 11.82
N GLY A 72 2.95 -4.53 12.52
CA GLY A 72 1.76 -5.37 12.38
C GLY A 72 1.01 -5.24 11.04
N ALA A 73 1.39 -4.28 10.19
CA ALA A 73 0.75 -3.94 8.91
C ALA A 73 1.69 -4.17 7.70
N GLN A 74 2.77 -4.94 7.88
CA GLN A 74 3.83 -5.12 6.89
C GLN A 74 3.44 -6.00 5.68
N PHE A 75 2.41 -6.84 5.81
CA PHE A 75 1.92 -7.75 4.76
C PHE A 75 0.52 -7.37 4.22
N GLN A 76 0.00 -6.22 4.63
CA GLN A 76 -1.37 -5.77 4.35
C GLN A 76 -1.39 -4.68 3.29
N ALA A 77 -2.51 -4.56 2.58
CA ALA A 77 -2.71 -3.62 1.47
C ALA A 77 -1.63 -3.75 0.37
N GLY A 78 -1.38 -4.98 -0.10
CA GLY A 78 -0.45 -5.24 -1.21
C GLY A 78 1.04 -5.11 -0.87
N LYS A 79 1.39 -5.09 0.42
CA LYS A 79 2.78 -5.03 0.88
C LYS A 79 3.34 -6.43 1.17
N ALA A 80 4.63 -6.62 0.94
CA ALA A 80 5.30 -7.92 0.92
C ALA A 80 6.22 -8.17 2.14
N GLY A 81 6.18 -7.30 3.16
CA GLY A 81 7.06 -7.35 4.33
C GLY A 81 7.99 -6.13 4.43
N CYS A 82 8.65 -6.00 5.59
CA CYS A 82 9.61 -4.93 5.87
C CYS A 82 11.03 -5.28 5.40
N GLY A 83 11.74 -4.29 4.86
CA GLY A 83 13.17 -4.35 4.52
C GLY A 83 13.45 -4.49 3.02
N PHE A 84 14.29 -3.61 2.49
CA PHE A 84 14.83 -3.65 1.12
C PHE A 84 16.19 -4.39 1.10
N GLY A 85 16.31 -5.43 1.94
CA GLY A 85 17.59 -6.07 2.26
C GLY A 85 18.36 -5.42 3.43
N ASP A 86 17.88 -4.30 3.98
CA ASP A 86 18.54 -3.58 5.10
C ASP A 86 18.41 -4.27 6.47
N GLY A 87 17.71 -5.41 6.55
CA GLY A 87 17.33 -5.99 7.84
C GLY A 87 16.25 -5.19 8.58
N GLY A 88 15.33 -4.55 7.84
CA GLY A 88 14.23 -3.76 8.37
C GLY A 88 13.45 -4.46 9.48
N ALA A 89 12.99 -3.69 10.47
CA ALA A 89 12.30 -4.24 11.62
C ALA A 89 11.06 -5.01 11.16
N SER A 90 11.01 -6.30 11.50
CA SER A 90 9.82 -7.13 11.33
C SER A 90 9.08 -7.21 12.66
N ALA A 91 7.75 -7.25 12.64
CA ALA A 91 6.99 -7.64 13.82
C ALA A 91 7.51 -8.99 14.33
N ALA A 92 7.88 -9.05 15.61
CA ALA A 92 8.47 -10.25 16.21
C ALA A 92 7.46 -11.42 16.14
N GLY A 93 7.66 -12.31 15.17
CA GLY A 93 6.73 -13.40 14.85
C GLY A 93 7.22 -14.20 13.65
N ASN A 94 8.18 -15.10 13.89
CA ASN A 94 8.82 -16.01 12.94
C ASN A 94 9.43 -15.38 11.69
N GLY A 95 10.78 -15.37 11.66
CA GLY A 95 11.49 -15.37 10.40
C GLY A 95 11.11 -16.62 9.59
N THR A 96 10.38 -16.41 8.50
CA THR A 96 10.30 -17.36 7.38
C THR A 96 10.54 -16.54 6.13
N ALA A 97 11.81 -16.35 5.82
CA ALA A 97 12.22 -15.91 4.49
C ALA A 97 11.72 -16.96 3.49
N ALA A 98 10.72 -16.60 2.69
CA ALA A 98 10.17 -17.45 1.66
C ALA A 98 10.91 -17.18 0.34
N ASN A 99 11.94 -18.00 0.11
CA ASN A 99 12.68 -18.26 -1.15
C ASN A 99 12.87 -17.07 -2.12
#